data_AF-A0AAP0F5Q3-F1
#
_entry.id   AF-A0AAP0F5Q3-F1
#
_cell.length_a   1.000
_cell.length_b   1.000
_cell.length_c   1.000
_cell.angle_alpha   90.00
_cell.angle_beta   90.00
_cell.angle_gamma   90.00
#
_symmetry.space_group_name_H-M   'P 1'
#
loop_
_entity.id
_entity.type
_entity.pdbx_description
1 polymer ?
#
loop_
_entity_poly.entity_id
_entity_poly.type
_entity_poly.pdbx_seq_one_letter_code
_entity_poly.pdbx_strand_id
1 'polypeptide(L)'
;MRALKNPNPTSPIHQSKPTRLANLHNQLVSLSTRHHHHHRLVHSQRRRRGSIVRAALNSPWATIDELGLLDAGFKNPSVSTSYRVSEIPRPNRTVLEAQARVCTGPTQTKPLTEDQAYKVLDTILRSVKGELKDEDVVSKAQLGAFFGAMTIRANAFPEATQWSEGEKRAIDTLWPELVQVLPHDIIFIADPEGTIMGQGSSIGPNYVGNGTTEMRLVGALREVLAGGHLGFEEVKGVLSDVLPLEDVKLGKASDSLLSAFLIGQRMNRETDSELKAYCLAFDEEHGSVLFIYLFIYFQLFSPYDLADWSSFNSTLIAVVKSCYGESCLLHGVEWMPPKGGVTEEQMLSYMGANTQISPSQAKKVLEDEDAGFAYISLREARPSLYSLVALREHIKKRPPIATSEKVQQFVRASGREAIVAGFYHEGYEDSLLMLMRRRGVHAGLVVKGEEGALSMTTRLRPENASRGLPVNYCSGFRSKTNLSVSDVDGVSREHFNMEVNAKDYGFDPTDTPRTDRSVVKNIELGLAALNGEKGPAYDRIVLNAAMVDHLLGCDGAADISSAIDRAKEAIDSGKALNKILNYIKITHKLK
;
A
#
# COMPACT_ATOMS: atom_id res chain seq x y z
N MET A 1 59.81 17.85 -16.10
CA MET A 1 60.41 18.77 -17.10
C MET A 1 59.43 18.96 -18.25
N ARG A 2 59.40 20.14 -18.90
CA ARG A 2 58.80 20.49 -20.23
C ARG A 2 57.41 19.86 -20.57
N ALA A 3 56.27 20.57 -20.64
CA ALA A 3 55.93 21.86 -21.30
C ALA A 3 56.11 21.80 -22.84
N LEU A 4 55.19 22.23 -23.72
CA LEU A 4 53.85 22.88 -23.62
C LEU A 4 52.99 22.39 -24.83
N LYS A 5 51.88 22.97 -25.37
CA LYS A 5 51.26 24.31 -25.34
C LYS A 5 49.74 24.25 -25.66
N ASN A 6 49.08 25.42 -25.65
CA ASN A 6 47.68 25.73 -26.04
C ASN A 6 47.72 26.69 -27.28
N PRO A 7 46.62 27.32 -27.85
CA PRO A 7 45.30 27.65 -27.26
C PRO A 7 44.04 27.62 -28.19
N ASN A 8 42.89 28.01 -27.62
CA ASN A 8 41.71 28.56 -28.34
C ASN A 8 41.93 30.04 -28.77
N PRO A 9 40.97 30.64 -29.52
CA PRO A 9 40.44 31.95 -29.10
C PRO A 9 38.89 32.01 -29.07
N THR A 10 38.32 33.17 -28.71
CA THR A 10 36.90 33.36 -28.31
C THR A 10 36.18 34.50 -29.07
N SER A 11 34.84 34.46 -28.98
CA SER A 11 33.77 35.49 -29.09
C SER A 11 34.04 36.92 -29.58
N PRO A 12 33.00 37.60 -30.09
CA PRO A 12 32.52 38.80 -29.36
C PRO A 12 30.98 38.94 -29.24
N ILE A 13 30.51 40.10 -28.75
CA ILE A 13 29.18 40.41 -28.19
C ILE A 13 28.53 41.59 -28.95
N HIS A 14 27.18 41.71 -29.00
CA HIS A 14 26.47 43.01 -28.90
C HIS A 14 24.98 42.90 -28.51
N GLN A 15 24.27 44.02 -28.38
CA GLN A 15 23.02 44.20 -27.59
C GLN A 15 21.83 44.71 -28.41
N SER A 16 20.59 44.56 -27.91
CA SER A 16 19.52 45.61 -27.87
C SER A 16 18.19 45.12 -27.26
N LYS A 17 17.20 46.02 -27.07
CA LYS A 17 15.87 45.79 -26.43
C LYS A 17 14.70 46.21 -27.40
N PRO A 18 13.47 46.63 -26.99
CA PRO A 18 12.30 45.74 -26.89
C PRO A 18 10.97 46.28 -27.52
N THR A 19 9.93 45.44 -27.60
CA THR A 19 8.50 45.85 -27.82
C THR A 19 7.56 44.80 -27.19
N ARG A 20 6.65 45.15 -26.26
CA ARG A 20 5.33 45.84 -26.37
C ARG A 20 4.19 44.99 -26.96
N LEU A 21 3.21 44.66 -26.11
CA LEU A 21 1.74 44.58 -26.34
C LEU A 21 1.13 44.19 -24.96
N ALA A 22 0.68 45.10 -24.10
CA ALA A 22 -0.47 46.02 -24.15
C ALA A 22 -1.79 45.37 -23.69
N ASN A 23 -2.34 45.89 -22.59
CA ASN A 23 -3.63 45.47 -22.02
C ASN A 23 -4.80 45.94 -22.90
N LEU A 24 -5.95 45.28 -22.77
CA LEU A 24 -7.25 45.90 -23.02
C LEU A 24 -8.25 45.47 -21.95
N HIS A 25 -8.94 46.44 -21.37
CA HIS A 25 -9.85 46.31 -20.24
C HIS A 25 -11.00 47.29 -20.44
N ASN A 26 -12.25 46.82 -20.36
CA ASN A 26 -13.49 47.57 -20.13
C ASN A 26 -14.55 46.51 -19.79
N GLN A 27 -15.27 46.56 -18.66
CA GLN A 27 -16.18 47.60 -18.16
C GLN A 27 -17.44 47.78 -19.02
N LEU A 28 -18.58 47.44 -18.40
CA LEU A 28 -19.88 48.13 -18.39
C LEU A 28 -20.73 47.32 -17.36
N VAL A 29 -20.78 47.74 -16.09
CA VAL A 29 -21.66 48.78 -15.51
C VAL A 29 -23.10 48.29 -15.34
N SER A 30 -23.67 48.63 -14.18
CA SER A 30 -24.94 48.12 -13.66
C SER A 30 -26.17 48.89 -14.17
N LEU A 31 -27.35 48.29 -13.96
CA LEU A 31 -28.57 49.01 -13.63
C LEU A 31 -29.44 48.14 -12.71
N SER A 32 -30.26 48.77 -11.88
CA SER A 32 -31.14 48.10 -10.90
C SER A 32 -32.54 48.68 -10.96
N THR A 33 -33.56 47.93 -10.53
CA THR A 33 -34.72 48.50 -9.80
C THR A 33 -35.56 47.44 -9.09
N ARG A 34 -36.36 47.92 -8.12
CA ARG A 34 -37.29 47.18 -7.24
C ARG A 34 -38.57 46.79 -8.02
N HIS A 35 -39.43 45.84 -7.61
CA HIS A 35 -40.29 45.92 -6.40
C HIS A 35 -40.98 44.59 -6.00
N HIS A 36 -41.80 44.62 -4.93
CA HIS A 36 -42.48 43.49 -4.28
C HIS A 36 -43.81 43.09 -4.94
N HIS A 37 -44.22 41.81 -4.84
CA HIS A 37 -45.20 41.37 -3.81
C HIS A 37 -45.39 39.83 -3.75
N HIS A 38 -46.25 39.38 -2.84
CA HIS A 38 -46.52 37.97 -2.52
C HIS A 38 -47.35 37.25 -3.60
N HIS A 39 -47.17 35.93 -3.75
CA HIS A 39 -48.09 34.95 -3.14
C HIS A 39 -47.51 33.51 -3.16
N ARG A 40 -48.06 32.64 -2.30
CA ARG A 40 -47.76 31.20 -2.27
C ARG A 40 -48.36 30.50 -3.49
N LEU A 41 -47.67 29.49 -4.03
CA LEU A 41 -48.30 28.24 -4.48
C LEU A 41 -47.26 27.11 -4.54
N VAL A 42 -47.69 25.89 -4.23
CA VAL A 42 -46.88 24.67 -4.29
C VAL A 42 -47.11 24.01 -5.64
N HIS A 43 -46.07 23.68 -6.40
CA HIS A 43 -45.96 22.39 -7.10
C HIS A 43 -44.55 22.14 -7.68
N SER A 44 -44.27 20.87 -7.89
CA SER A 44 -43.04 20.29 -8.45
C SER A 44 -42.68 20.80 -9.85
N GLN A 45 -41.44 21.27 -10.04
CA GLN A 45 -40.86 21.45 -11.38
C GLN A 45 -39.80 20.40 -11.70
N ARG A 46 -40.13 19.47 -12.61
CA ARG A 46 -39.13 18.68 -13.36
C ARG A 46 -38.22 19.64 -14.14
N ARG A 47 -36.99 19.89 -13.66
CA ARG A 47 -35.97 20.55 -14.50
C ARG A 47 -35.41 19.54 -15.51
N ARG A 48 -35.59 19.83 -16.80
CA ARG A 48 -35.01 19.09 -17.91
C ARG A 48 -33.47 19.06 -17.78
N ARG A 49 -32.86 17.89 -17.57
CA ARG A 49 -31.49 17.63 -18.06
C ARG A 49 -31.61 17.11 -19.49
N GLY A 50 -30.92 17.74 -20.42
CA GLY A 50 -30.91 17.34 -21.83
C GLY A 50 -29.49 17.02 -22.31
N SER A 51 -29.38 15.96 -23.12
CA SER A 51 -28.32 15.82 -24.14
C SER A 51 -26.86 15.64 -23.71
N ILE A 52 -26.55 14.74 -22.77
CA ILE A 52 -25.33 13.90 -22.86
C ILE A 52 -25.65 12.41 -22.59
N VAL A 53 -26.84 11.94 -22.99
CA VAL A 53 -27.26 10.54 -22.83
C VAL A 53 -27.95 10.07 -24.12
N ARG A 54 -27.15 9.77 -25.15
CA ARG A 54 -27.61 9.10 -26.39
C ARG A 54 -26.51 8.40 -27.20
N ALA A 55 -25.59 7.73 -26.50
CA ALA A 55 -24.58 6.85 -27.10
C ALA A 55 -24.28 5.57 -26.28
N ALA A 56 -24.87 5.40 -25.09
CA ALA A 56 -24.44 4.42 -24.08
C ALA A 56 -25.37 3.21 -23.90
N LEU A 57 -26.21 2.87 -24.89
CA LEU A 57 -27.19 1.77 -24.79
C LEU A 57 -26.58 0.35 -24.84
N ASN A 58 -25.26 0.24 -25.10
CA ASN A 58 -24.50 -1.02 -25.02
C ASN A 58 -23.32 -0.89 -24.01
N SER A 59 -23.45 -0.07 -22.96
CA SER A 59 -22.39 0.14 -21.97
C SER A 59 -22.59 -0.74 -20.73
N PRO A 60 -21.53 -1.34 -20.13
CA PRO A 60 -21.63 -2.01 -18.83
C PRO A 60 -22.22 -1.15 -17.71
N TRP A 61 -22.09 0.18 -17.82
CA TRP A 61 -22.75 1.14 -16.93
C TRP A 61 -24.28 1.05 -16.96
N ALA A 62 -24.88 0.79 -18.12
CA ALA A 62 -26.32 0.61 -18.22
C ALA A 62 -26.77 -0.60 -17.38
N THR A 63 -26.04 -1.72 -17.45
CA THR A 63 -26.33 -2.92 -16.65
C THR A 63 -26.24 -2.67 -15.13
N ILE A 64 -25.28 -1.87 -14.68
CA ILE A 64 -25.11 -1.55 -13.24
C ILE A 64 -26.19 -0.57 -12.74
N ASP A 65 -26.56 0.42 -13.56
CA ASP A 65 -27.61 1.41 -13.27
C ASP A 65 -29.03 0.78 -13.34
N GLU A 66 -29.29 -0.10 -14.33
CA GLU A 66 -30.54 -0.87 -14.46
C GLU A 66 -30.75 -1.88 -13.31
N LEU A 67 -29.68 -2.41 -12.73
CA LEU A 67 -29.74 -3.26 -11.53
C LEU A 67 -30.01 -2.46 -10.25
N GLY A 68 -29.99 -1.12 -10.29
CA GLY A 68 -30.26 -0.26 -9.13
C GLY A 68 -29.20 -0.30 -8.03
N LEU A 69 -27.97 -0.70 -8.37
CA LEU A 69 -26.88 -0.96 -7.43
C LEU A 69 -26.09 0.30 -7.01
N LEU A 70 -26.37 1.45 -7.63
CA LEU A 70 -25.73 2.73 -7.34
C LEU A 70 -26.56 3.56 -6.34
N ASP A 71 -26.19 3.50 -5.07
CA ASP A 71 -26.87 4.27 -4.02
C ASP A 71 -26.55 5.78 -4.10
N ALA A 72 -27.50 6.63 -3.71
CA ALA A 72 -27.44 8.08 -3.90
C ALA A 72 -26.48 8.82 -2.93
N GLY A 73 -25.82 8.10 -2.02
CA GLY A 73 -24.99 8.65 -0.94
C GLY A 73 -23.47 8.72 -1.20
N PHE A 74 -22.96 8.17 -2.31
CA PHE A 74 -21.51 8.05 -2.51
C PHE A 74 -20.79 9.43 -2.60
N LYS A 75 -19.73 9.59 -1.78
CA LYS A 75 -18.75 10.69 -1.94
C LYS A 75 -18.19 10.64 -3.37
N ASN A 76 -18.07 11.79 -4.05
CA ASN A 76 -17.55 11.88 -5.42
C ASN A 76 -16.14 11.23 -5.52
N PRO A 77 -15.99 10.03 -6.13
CA PRO A 77 -14.83 9.18 -5.91
C PRO A 77 -13.81 9.22 -7.05
N SER A 78 -13.80 10.31 -7.84
CA SER A 78 -12.91 10.44 -9.01
C SER A 78 -11.41 10.49 -8.67
N VAL A 79 -11.05 10.50 -7.38
CA VAL A 79 -9.67 10.36 -6.87
C VAL A 79 -9.71 9.57 -5.55
N SER A 80 -8.85 8.55 -5.40
CA SER A 80 -8.74 7.71 -4.18
C SER A 80 -8.63 8.50 -2.85
N THR A 81 -8.05 9.70 -2.84
CA THR A 81 -7.91 10.54 -1.64
C THR A 81 -9.25 10.95 -1.01
N SER A 82 -10.38 10.80 -1.71
CA SER A 82 -11.74 10.97 -1.19
C SER A 82 -12.18 9.89 -0.18
N TYR A 83 -11.53 8.72 -0.22
CA TYR A 83 -11.78 7.60 0.71
C TYR A 83 -10.95 7.69 2.00
N ARG A 84 -10.01 8.64 2.11
CA ARG A 84 -9.34 8.92 3.38
C ARG A 84 -10.39 9.35 4.41
N VAL A 85 -10.41 8.64 5.54
CA VAL A 85 -11.20 8.99 6.73
C VAL A 85 -10.93 10.46 7.10
N SER A 86 -12.00 11.24 7.25
CA SER A 86 -11.93 12.70 7.45
C SER A 86 -11.48 13.07 8.87
N GLU A 87 -11.71 12.16 9.80
CA GLU A 87 -11.56 12.28 11.24
C GLU A 87 -10.12 12.03 11.70
N ILE A 88 -9.30 11.38 10.86
CA ILE A 88 -7.86 11.21 11.09
C ILE A 88 -7.19 12.59 10.90
N PRO A 89 -6.50 13.16 11.91
CA PRO A 89 -5.75 14.41 11.75
C PRO A 89 -4.72 14.32 10.63
N ARG A 90 -4.36 15.44 10.01
CA ARG A 90 -3.28 15.43 9.02
C ARG A 90 -1.92 15.50 9.71
N PRO A 91 -0.89 14.85 9.16
CA PRO A 91 0.48 15.02 9.65
C PRO A 91 1.01 16.42 9.31
N ASN A 92 1.78 17.03 10.23
CA ASN A 92 2.56 18.22 9.94
C ASN A 92 3.46 17.97 8.73
N ARG A 93 3.28 18.79 7.70
CA ARG A 93 3.93 18.61 6.40
C ARG A 93 5.45 18.74 6.46
N THR A 94 5.99 19.68 7.25
CA THR A 94 7.44 19.90 7.37
C THR A 94 8.13 18.67 7.95
N VAL A 95 7.59 18.10 9.03
CA VAL A 95 8.12 16.87 9.63
C VAL A 95 7.91 15.67 8.70
N LEU A 96 6.77 15.57 8.01
CA LEU A 96 6.49 14.49 7.05
C LEU A 96 7.46 14.47 5.85
N GLU A 97 7.85 15.64 5.34
CA GLU A 97 8.85 15.79 4.26
C GLU A 97 10.27 15.43 4.76
N ALA A 98 10.57 15.61 6.06
CA ALA A 98 11.81 15.15 6.67
C ALA A 98 11.83 13.63 6.91
N GLN A 99 10.74 13.07 7.46
CA GLN A 99 10.56 11.62 7.63
C GLN A 99 10.66 10.88 6.29
N ALA A 100 10.20 11.51 5.19
CA ALA A 100 10.38 10.99 3.83
C ALA A 100 11.86 10.80 3.42
N ARG A 101 12.83 11.44 4.10
CA ARG A 101 14.28 11.37 3.82
C ARG A 101 15.10 10.61 4.85
N VAL A 102 14.77 10.72 6.14
CA VAL A 102 15.60 10.16 7.23
C VAL A 102 15.11 8.80 7.75
N CYS A 103 13.81 8.52 7.67
CA CYS A 103 13.22 7.26 8.12
C CYS A 103 13.40 6.14 7.06
N THR A 104 14.65 5.77 6.77
CA THR A 104 15.03 4.77 5.75
C THR A 104 16.25 3.97 6.19
N GLY A 105 16.47 2.80 5.58
CA GLY A 105 17.59 1.92 5.95
C GLY A 105 18.98 2.50 5.65
N PRO A 106 20.05 1.84 6.15
CA PRO A 106 21.43 2.35 6.24
C PRO A 106 22.11 2.68 4.90
N THR A 107 21.48 2.37 3.76
CA THR A 107 22.00 2.62 2.41
C THR A 107 21.13 3.58 1.58
N GLN A 108 19.99 4.03 2.11
CA GLN A 108 19.00 4.84 1.37
C GLN A 108 18.70 6.20 2.01
N THR A 109 19.06 6.37 3.28
CA THR A 109 18.82 7.60 4.04
C THR A 109 19.56 8.80 3.47
N LYS A 110 18.87 9.95 3.47
CA LYS A 110 19.36 11.22 2.93
C LYS A 110 19.35 12.28 4.02
N PRO A 111 20.49 12.49 4.72
CA PRO A 111 20.63 13.50 5.77
C PRO A 111 20.02 14.84 5.39
N LEU A 112 19.42 15.54 6.35
CA LEU A 112 18.87 16.88 6.11
C LEU A 112 20.01 17.88 5.85
N THR A 113 19.71 18.92 5.07
CA THR A 113 20.54 20.13 5.03
C THR A 113 20.32 20.92 6.33
N GLU A 114 21.23 21.86 6.63
CA GLU A 114 21.15 22.69 7.83
C GLU A 114 19.81 23.43 7.95
N ASP A 115 19.39 24.17 6.91
CA ASP A 115 18.09 24.85 6.86
C ASP A 115 16.91 23.91 7.10
N GLN A 116 17.00 22.67 6.63
CA GLN A 116 15.96 21.65 6.79
C GLN A 116 15.95 21.08 8.21
N ALA A 117 17.11 20.87 8.83
CA ALA A 117 17.20 20.43 10.22
C ALA A 117 16.66 21.49 11.19
N TYR A 118 17.10 22.74 11.05
CA TYR A 118 16.58 23.87 11.83
C TYR A 118 15.07 24.04 11.64
N LYS A 119 14.56 24.06 10.40
CA LYS A 119 13.11 24.22 10.15
C LYS A 119 12.30 23.09 10.80
N VAL A 120 12.76 21.85 10.73
CA VAL A 120 12.05 20.69 11.31
C VAL A 120 12.02 20.76 12.84
N LEU A 121 13.16 21.06 13.47
CA LEU A 121 13.26 21.15 14.92
C LEU A 121 12.53 22.38 15.49
N ASP A 122 12.56 23.53 14.81
CA ASP A 122 11.71 24.70 15.12
C ASP A 122 10.21 24.36 15.03
N THR A 123 9.80 23.68 13.96
CA THR A 123 8.40 23.25 13.78
C THR A 123 7.97 22.31 14.91
N ILE A 124 8.83 21.39 15.34
CA ILE A 124 8.59 20.52 16.49
C ILE A 124 8.47 21.33 17.79
N LEU A 125 9.43 22.21 18.07
CA LEU A 125 9.45 23.05 19.27
C LEU A 125 8.17 23.90 19.40
N ARG A 126 7.83 24.65 18.34
CA ARG A 126 6.61 25.45 18.26
C ARG A 126 5.34 24.58 18.35
N SER A 127 5.35 23.39 17.77
CA SER A 127 4.21 22.46 17.87
C SER A 127 3.98 21.98 19.30
N VAL A 128 5.04 21.67 20.04
CA VAL A 128 4.96 21.17 21.43
C VAL A 128 4.54 22.28 22.40
N LYS A 129 4.95 23.53 22.14
CA LYS A 129 4.50 24.73 22.86
C LYS A 129 3.06 25.18 22.53
N GLY A 130 2.44 24.65 21.48
CA GLY A 130 1.12 25.11 20.99
C GLY A 130 1.16 26.44 20.21
N GLU A 131 2.31 26.78 19.62
CA GLU A 131 2.56 28.03 18.89
C GLU A 131 2.24 27.94 17.38
N LEU A 132 1.92 26.75 16.86
CA LEU A 132 1.41 26.58 15.50
C LEU A 132 -0.06 27.05 15.41
N LYS A 133 -0.38 27.78 14.33
CA LYS A 133 -1.72 28.37 14.08
C LYS A 133 -2.31 27.90 12.76
N ASP A 134 -1.56 28.11 11.68
CA ASP A 134 -1.97 27.84 10.29
C ASP A 134 -1.31 26.57 9.72
N GLU A 135 -0.75 25.71 10.57
CA GLU A 135 -0.08 24.45 10.23
C GLU A 135 -0.66 23.29 11.06
N ASP A 136 -0.77 22.09 10.46
CA ASP A 136 -1.13 20.87 11.18
C ASP A 136 -0.11 20.59 12.31
N VAL A 137 -0.62 20.17 13.49
CA VAL A 137 0.20 19.88 14.69
C VAL A 137 1.05 18.62 14.47
N VAL A 138 2.31 18.63 14.91
CA VAL A 138 3.20 17.46 14.86
C VAL A 138 2.69 16.41 15.85
N SER A 139 2.22 15.26 15.35
CA SER A 139 1.65 14.21 16.20
C SER A 139 2.71 13.39 16.93
N LYS A 140 2.33 12.70 18.02
CA LYS A 140 3.21 11.74 18.73
C LYS A 140 3.84 10.72 17.78
N ALA A 141 3.09 10.22 16.80
CA ALA A 141 3.59 9.27 15.79
C ALA A 141 4.60 9.89 14.82
N GLN A 142 4.57 11.21 14.59
CA GLN A 142 5.64 11.89 13.85
C GLN A 142 6.88 12.09 14.70
N LEU A 143 6.72 12.48 15.97
CA LEU A 143 7.84 12.65 16.90
C LEU A 143 8.60 11.33 17.11
N GLY A 144 7.91 10.23 17.40
CA GLY A 144 8.55 8.93 17.61
C GLY A 144 9.27 8.40 16.34
N ALA A 145 8.60 8.44 15.19
CA ALA A 145 9.20 8.07 13.91
C ALA A 145 10.40 8.95 13.49
N PHE A 146 10.35 10.26 13.78
CA PHE A 146 11.45 11.18 13.46
C PHE A 146 12.63 10.99 14.40
N PHE A 147 12.41 11.08 15.72
CA PHE A 147 13.50 10.96 16.69
C PHE A 147 14.12 9.57 16.69
N GLY A 148 13.33 8.48 16.61
CA GLY A 148 13.89 7.13 16.51
C GLY A 148 14.77 6.94 15.28
N ALA A 149 14.42 7.59 14.16
CA ALA A 149 15.27 7.64 12.97
C ALA A 149 16.55 8.47 13.17
N MET A 150 16.52 9.55 13.96
CA MET A 150 17.73 10.30 14.32
C MET A 150 18.64 9.45 15.23
N THR A 151 18.10 8.81 16.26
CA THR A 151 18.84 7.97 17.22
C THR A 151 19.57 6.80 16.54
N ILE A 152 18.86 6.00 15.72
CA ILE A 152 19.47 4.89 14.98
C ILE A 152 20.55 5.38 14.01
N ARG A 153 20.34 6.54 13.37
CA ARG A 153 21.33 7.16 12.49
C ARG A 153 22.58 7.65 13.23
N ALA A 154 22.50 8.04 14.49
CA ALA A 154 23.67 8.40 15.28
C ALA A 154 24.47 7.17 15.71
N ASN A 155 23.77 6.11 16.15
CA ASN A 155 24.37 4.94 16.77
C ASN A 155 24.94 3.92 15.78
N ALA A 156 24.14 3.51 14.79
CA ALA A 156 24.32 2.24 14.10
C ALA A 156 24.58 2.35 12.59
N PHE A 157 24.32 3.52 11.98
CA PHE A 157 24.39 3.68 10.54
C PHE A 157 25.81 4.01 10.03
N PRO A 158 26.17 3.64 8.79
CA PRO A 158 27.42 4.06 8.16
C PRO A 158 27.47 5.57 7.96
N GLU A 159 28.66 6.17 8.08
CA GLU A 159 28.96 7.62 8.02
C GLU A 159 28.12 8.40 6.98
N ALA A 160 28.04 7.89 5.75
CA ALA A 160 27.30 8.51 4.64
C ALA A 160 25.77 8.67 4.87
N THR A 161 25.22 8.04 5.91
CA THR A 161 23.80 8.11 6.31
C THR A 161 23.59 8.51 7.79
N GLN A 162 24.66 8.74 8.54
CA GLN A 162 24.64 9.37 9.87
C GLN A 162 24.20 10.84 9.76
N TRP A 163 24.22 11.58 10.87
CA TRP A 163 23.85 13.00 10.89
C TRP A 163 24.82 13.86 10.07
N SER A 164 24.27 14.77 9.25
CA SER A 164 25.07 15.82 8.62
C SER A 164 25.56 16.84 9.65
N GLU A 165 26.62 17.57 9.32
CA GLU A 165 27.11 18.69 10.13
C GLU A 165 26.04 19.77 10.38
N GLY A 166 25.06 19.90 9.49
CA GLY A 166 23.90 20.79 9.67
C GLY A 166 22.84 20.22 10.62
N GLU A 167 22.64 18.90 10.64
CA GLU A 167 21.78 18.24 11.62
C GLU A 167 22.39 18.32 13.02
N LYS A 168 23.70 18.11 13.16
CA LYS A 168 24.44 18.27 14.43
C LYS A 168 24.23 19.67 15.01
N ARG A 169 24.59 20.73 14.27
CA ARG A 169 24.43 22.12 14.73
C ARG A 169 23.00 22.49 15.10
N ALA A 170 22.01 21.98 14.37
CA ALA A 170 20.59 22.24 14.68
C ALA A 170 20.14 21.51 15.96
N ILE A 171 20.63 20.29 16.23
CA ILE A 171 20.43 19.59 17.50
C ILE A 171 21.15 20.33 18.64
N ASP A 172 22.44 20.67 18.50
CA ASP A 172 23.22 21.41 19.49
C ASP A 172 22.55 22.73 19.93
N THR A 173 21.88 23.40 18.98
CA THR A 173 21.21 24.69 19.21
C THR A 173 19.82 24.56 19.83
N LEU A 174 19.02 23.57 19.42
CA LEU A 174 17.59 23.48 19.78
C LEU A 174 17.27 22.39 20.81
N TRP A 175 18.13 21.38 20.98
CA TRP A 175 17.89 20.31 21.97
C TRP A 175 17.79 20.81 23.42
N PRO A 176 18.61 21.77 23.91
CA PRO A 176 18.52 22.27 25.29
C PRO A 176 17.17 22.89 25.65
N GLU A 177 16.38 23.35 24.67
CA GLU A 177 15.01 23.84 24.86
C GLU A 177 13.97 22.73 24.61
N LEU A 178 14.14 21.92 23.56
CA LEU A 178 13.28 20.77 23.26
C LEU A 178 13.20 19.79 24.44
N VAL A 179 14.32 19.46 25.09
CA VAL A 179 14.37 18.50 26.22
C VAL A 179 13.62 18.99 27.47
N GLN A 180 13.27 20.29 27.55
CA GLN A 180 12.48 20.86 28.65
C GLN A 180 10.96 20.80 28.40
N VAL A 181 10.53 20.66 27.13
CA VAL A 181 9.12 20.68 26.74
C VAL A 181 8.63 19.35 26.15
N LEU A 182 9.54 18.50 25.68
CA LEU A 182 9.20 17.20 25.09
C LEU A 182 8.67 16.21 26.15
N PRO A 183 7.61 15.44 25.82
CA PRO A 183 7.18 14.33 26.65
C PRO A 183 8.29 13.28 26.87
N HIS A 184 8.30 12.64 28.05
CA HIS A 184 9.37 11.70 28.46
C HIS A 184 9.54 10.51 27.50
N ASP A 185 8.45 10.03 26.88
CA ASP A 185 8.49 9.00 25.83
C ASP A 185 9.29 9.47 24.60
N ILE A 186 9.20 10.75 24.22
CA ILE A 186 9.99 11.30 23.11
C ILE A 186 11.45 11.49 23.51
N ILE A 187 11.72 11.96 24.74
CA ILE A 187 13.10 12.13 25.24
C ILE A 187 13.82 10.78 25.30
N PHE A 188 13.14 9.72 25.73
CA PHE A 188 13.66 8.35 25.66
C PHE A 188 13.91 7.88 24.23
N ILE A 189 13.00 8.11 23.28
CA ILE A 189 13.20 7.71 21.88
C ILE A 189 14.40 8.44 21.26
N ALA A 190 14.58 9.73 21.58
CA ALA A 190 15.62 10.60 21.05
C ALA A 190 17.02 10.31 21.67
N ASP A 191 17.07 10.03 22.96
CA ASP A 191 18.34 9.82 23.68
C ASP A 191 18.19 8.72 24.77
N PRO A 192 18.01 7.45 24.37
CA PRO A 192 17.71 6.36 25.32
C PRO A 192 18.78 6.18 26.39
N GLU A 193 20.05 6.49 26.08
CA GLU A 193 21.19 6.33 26.97
C GLU A 193 21.77 7.68 27.47
N GLY A 194 21.10 8.81 27.19
CA GLY A 194 21.45 10.14 27.70
C GLY A 194 22.80 10.70 27.22
N THR A 195 23.23 10.34 26.01
CA THR A 195 24.56 10.63 25.43
C THR A 195 24.54 11.06 23.97
N ILE A 196 23.39 10.98 23.28
CA ILE A 196 23.28 11.13 21.82
C ILE A 196 22.94 12.57 21.43
N MET A 197 22.07 13.24 22.17
CA MET A 197 21.53 14.56 21.82
C MET A 197 22.33 15.72 22.46
N GLY A 198 23.59 15.48 22.84
CA GLY A 198 24.49 16.48 23.42
C GLY A 198 24.28 16.67 24.92
N GLN A 199 23.31 17.51 25.33
CA GLN A 199 23.04 17.73 26.76
C GLN A 199 22.28 16.54 27.35
N GLY A 200 23.03 15.60 27.94
CA GLY A 200 22.50 14.37 28.52
C GLY A 200 21.41 14.60 29.56
N SER A 201 20.32 13.83 29.43
CA SER A 201 19.17 13.84 30.35
C SER A 201 19.05 12.49 31.06
N SER A 202 18.79 12.52 32.36
CA SER A 202 18.52 11.31 33.15
C SER A 202 17.19 10.63 32.78
N ILE A 203 16.32 11.29 31.99
CA ILE A 203 15.02 10.75 31.59
C ILE A 203 15.17 9.50 30.73
N GLY A 204 16.03 9.54 29.70
CA GLY A 204 16.23 8.42 28.76
C GLY A 204 16.64 7.12 29.45
N PRO A 205 17.77 7.08 30.18
CA PRO A 205 18.25 5.88 30.88
C PRO A 205 17.25 5.31 31.90
N ASN A 206 16.44 6.16 32.54
CA ASN A 206 15.48 5.75 33.57
C ASN A 206 14.05 5.55 33.02
N TYR A 207 13.80 5.72 31.72
CA TYR A 207 12.48 5.50 31.15
C TYR A 207 12.17 4.00 31.04
N VAL A 208 11.02 3.60 31.59
CA VAL A 208 10.51 2.22 31.66
C VAL A 208 9.08 2.07 31.14
N GLY A 209 8.50 3.12 30.55
CA GLY A 209 7.12 3.12 30.06
C GLY A 209 6.04 3.24 31.15
N ASN A 210 4.82 3.54 30.72
CA ASN A 210 3.65 3.67 31.59
C ASN A 210 2.91 2.32 31.70
N GLY A 211 3.38 1.46 32.61
CA GLY A 211 2.81 0.14 32.85
C GLY A 211 3.42 -0.98 31.99
N THR A 212 2.92 -2.22 32.16
CA THR A 212 3.57 -3.44 31.65
C THR A 212 3.68 -3.49 30.12
N THR A 213 2.63 -3.05 29.41
CA THR A 213 2.59 -2.98 27.94
C THR A 213 3.69 -2.08 27.39
N GLU A 214 3.83 -0.85 27.92
CA GLU A 214 4.91 0.03 27.50
C GLU A 214 6.27 -0.43 27.99
N MET A 215 6.37 -1.10 29.14
CA MET A 215 7.64 -1.62 29.66
C MET A 215 8.27 -2.67 28.72
N ARG A 216 7.47 -3.60 28.17
CA ARG A 216 7.96 -4.55 27.15
C ARG A 216 8.40 -3.82 25.88
N LEU A 217 7.59 -2.87 25.40
CA LEU A 217 7.89 -2.06 24.22
C LEU A 217 9.15 -1.20 24.38
N VAL A 218 9.38 -0.63 25.57
CA VAL A 218 10.56 0.18 25.91
C VAL A 218 11.82 -0.68 25.99
N GLY A 219 11.75 -1.89 26.56
CA GLY A 219 12.85 -2.85 26.53
C GLY A 219 13.26 -3.20 25.10
N ALA A 220 12.30 -3.60 24.28
CA ALA A 220 12.51 -3.91 22.86
C ALA A 220 13.02 -2.69 22.04
N LEU A 221 12.56 -1.48 22.39
CA LEU A 221 13.02 -0.24 21.77
C LEU A 221 14.49 0.07 22.03
N ARG A 222 15.07 -0.27 23.20
CA ARG A 222 16.50 -0.02 23.45
C ARG A 222 17.39 -0.76 22.45
N GLU A 223 17.10 -2.04 22.20
CA GLU A 223 17.82 -2.82 21.19
C GLU A 223 17.58 -2.31 19.77
N VAL A 224 16.32 -2.03 19.39
CA VAL A 224 15.99 -1.49 18.07
C VAL A 224 16.65 -0.11 17.81
N LEU A 225 16.68 0.78 18.81
CA LEU A 225 17.33 2.10 18.72
C LEU A 225 18.88 2.04 18.75
N ALA A 226 19.45 0.93 19.23
CA ALA A 226 20.87 0.60 19.10
C ALA A 226 21.23 -0.05 17.76
N GLY A 227 20.26 -0.31 16.88
CA GLY A 227 20.46 -0.96 15.58
C GLY A 227 20.33 -2.49 15.58
N GLY A 228 19.86 -3.09 16.68
CA GLY A 228 19.69 -4.54 16.83
C GLY A 228 18.42 -5.12 16.19
N HIS A 229 18.23 -6.43 16.37
CA HIS A 229 17.14 -7.22 15.79
C HIS A 229 16.55 -8.16 16.82
N LEU A 230 15.22 -8.27 16.85
CA LEU A 230 14.51 -8.96 17.93
C LEU A 230 14.15 -10.42 17.60
N GLY A 231 14.01 -11.25 18.64
CA GLY A 231 13.51 -12.61 18.54
C GLY A 231 12.04 -12.68 18.13
N PHE A 232 11.64 -13.82 17.55
CA PHE A 232 10.27 -14.06 17.09
C PHE A 232 9.22 -13.87 18.22
N GLU A 233 9.48 -14.43 19.41
CA GLU A 233 8.56 -14.31 20.55
C GLU A 233 8.54 -12.90 21.16
N GLU A 234 9.63 -12.14 21.03
CA GLU A 234 9.71 -10.76 21.52
C GLU A 234 8.89 -9.83 20.63
N VAL A 235 9.02 -9.95 19.31
CA VAL A 235 8.16 -9.20 18.38
C VAL A 235 6.70 -9.66 18.48
N LYS A 236 6.40 -10.96 18.56
CA LYS A 236 5.02 -11.44 18.77
C LYS A 236 4.46 -10.86 20.08
N GLY A 237 5.20 -10.99 21.17
CA GLY A 237 4.82 -10.49 22.49
C GLY A 237 4.69 -8.98 22.59
N VAL A 238 5.48 -8.18 21.85
CA VAL A 238 5.27 -6.74 21.75
C VAL A 238 3.98 -6.45 20.98
N LEU A 239 3.80 -7.04 19.79
CA LEU A 239 2.62 -6.77 18.95
C LEU A 239 1.31 -7.16 19.64
N SER A 240 1.25 -8.32 20.31
CA SER A 240 0.06 -8.75 21.06
C SER A 240 -0.25 -7.87 22.28
N ASP A 241 0.75 -7.30 22.95
CA ASP A 241 0.54 -6.38 24.09
C ASP A 241 0.10 -4.98 23.65
N VAL A 242 0.62 -4.48 22.50
CA VAL A 242 0.47 -3.06 22.09
C VAL A 242 -0.60 -2.83 21.02
N LEU A 243 -1.12 -3.88 20.38
CA LEU A 243 -2.16 -3.82 19.34
C LEU A 243 -3.46 -4.61 19.63
N PRO A 244 -3.99 -4.71 20.87
CA PRO A 244 -5.33 -5.29 21.08
C PRO A 244 -6.46 -4.38 20.59
N LEU A 245 -7.63 -4.99 20.39
CA LEU A 245 -8.93 -4.35 20.15
C LEU A 245 -9.42 -3.53 21.37
N GLU A 246 -10.59 -2.89 21.25
CA GLU A 246 -11.17 -1.88 22.15
C GLU A 246 -11.39 -2.25 23.64
N ASP A 247 -10.90 -3.39 24.16
CA ASP A 247 -11.08 -3.75 25.58
C ASP A 247 -10.14 -2.90 26.48
N VAL A 248 -10.72 -1.83 27.03
CA VAL A 248 -10.14 -0.71 27.79
C VAL A 248 -9.34 -1.10 29.06
N LYS A 249 -9.08 -2.40 29.29
CA LYS A 249 -8.40 -2.93 30.48
C LYS A 249 -6.87 -2.95 30.39
N LEU A 250 -6.29 -2.99 29.19
CA LEU A 250 -4.86 -2.71 28.98
C LEU A 250 -4.73 -1.32 28.38
N GLY A 251 -3.83 -0.50 28.95
CA GLY A 251 -3.59 0.85 28.45
C GLY A 251 -2.97 0.81 27.06
N LYS A 252 -3.59 1.48 26.08
CA LYS A 252 -3.04 1.63 24.72
C LYS A 252 -1.65 2.27 24.82
N ALA A 253 -0.64 1.61 24.24
CA ALA A 253 0.71 2.15 24.16
C ALA A 253 0.75 3.49 23.42
N SER A 254 1.64 4.39 23.84
CA SER A 254 1.83 5.70 23.22
C SER A 254 2.23 5.55 21.75
N ASP A 255 1.53 6.26 20.86
CA ASP A 255 1.76 6.23 19.41
C ASP A 255 3.20 6.62 19.01
N SER A 256 3.91 7.34 19.88
CA SER A 256 5.34 7.63 19.77
C SER A 256 6.20 6.38 19.86
N LEU A 257 6.10 5.59 20.93
CA LEU A 257 6.86 4.37 21.14
C LEU A 257 6.56 3.35 20.02
N LEU A 258 5.29 3.19 19.66
CA LEU A 258 4.87 2.30 18.58
C LEU A 258 5.39 2.77 17.21
N SER A 259 5.35 4.09 16.92
CA SER A 259 5.92 4.63 15.67
C SER A 259 7.44 4.49 15.59
N ALA A 260 8.14 4.69 16.71
CA ALA A 260 9.59 4.50 16.80
C ALA A 260 9.98 3.04 16.59
N PHE A 261 9.21 2.10 17.14
CA PHE A 261 9.42 0.66 17.00
C PHE A 261 9.24 0.20 15.55
N LEU A 262 8.09 0.55 14.93
CA LEU A 262 7.76 0.21 13.55
C LEU A 262 8.73 0.85 12.53
N ILE A 263 9.23 2.06 12.80
CA ILE A 263 10.24 2.71 11.94
C ILE A 263 11.64 2.18 12.21
N GLY A 264 11.98 1.86 13.46
CA GLY A 264 13.29 1.35 13.84
C GLY A 264 13.60 -0.01 13.23
N GLN A 265 12.70 -0.99 13.37
CA GLN A 265 12.89 -2.30 12.72
C GLN A 265 12.96 -2.19 11.18
N ARG A 266 12.15 -1.29 10.58
CA ARG A 266 12.27 -0.96 9.15
C ARG A 266 13.65 -0.41 8.79
N MET A 267 14.22 0.43 9.65
CA MET A 267 15.51 1.08 9.42
C MET A 267 16.67 0.09 9.58
N ASN A 268 16.61 -0.80 10.56
CA ASN A 268 17.61 -1.87 10.76
C ASN A 268 17.53 -2.93 9.63
N ARG A 269 16.39 -2.97 8.92
CA ARG A 269 15.97 -3.95 7.89
C ARG A 269 15.49 -5.25 8.52
N GLU A 270 14.27 -5.64 8.22
CA GLU A 270 13.57 -6.67 8.97
C GLU A 270 14.16 -8.07 8.72
N THR A 271 14.47 -8.83 9.78
CA THR A 271 14.91 -10.23 9.65
C THR A 271 13.73 -11.17 9.37
N ASP A 272 14.02 -12.36 8.83
CA ASP A 272 13.02 -13.43 8.66
C ASP A 272 12.32 -13.82 9.98
N SER A 273 13.01 -13.70 11.12
CA SER A 273 12.45 -13.94 12.46
C SER A 273 11.39 -12.90 12.81
N GLU A 274 11.73 -11.62 12.65
CA GLU A 274 10.85 -10.49 12.93
C GLU A 274 9.66 -10.48 11.96
N LEU A 275 9.89 -10.66 10.65
CA LEU A 275 8.84 -10.74 9.64
C LEU A 275 7.88 -11.93 9.87
N LYS A 276 8.39 -13.08 10.33
CA LYS A 276 7.55 -14.21 10.75
C LYS A 276 6.68 -13.83 11.95
N ALA A 277 7.18 -13.08 12.92
CA ALA A 277 6.40 -12.61 14.05
C ALA A 277 5.30 -11.63 13.62
N TYR A 278 5.66 -10.61 12.81
CA TYR A 278 4.70 -9.71 12.16
C TYR A 278 3.65 -10.42 11.29
N CYS A 279 3.93 -11.65 10.82
CA CYS A 279 2.97 -12.45 10.06
C CYS A 279 2.00 -13.20 10.96
N LEU A 280 2.47 -13.82 12.05
CA LEU A 280 1.69 -14.75 12.88
C LEU A 280 1.10 -14.13 14.15
N ALA A 281 1.48 -12.90 14.53
CA ALA A 281 1.02 -12.26 15.78
C ALA A 281 -0.50 -12.01 15.86
N PHE A 282 -1.19 -11.97 14.71
CA PHE A 282 -2.61 -11.64 14.61
C PHE A 282 -3.47 -12.85 14.25
N ASP A 283 -2.89 -14.03 14.03
CA ASP A 283 -3.61 -15.22 13.53
C ASP A 283 -4.81 -15.59 14.43
N GLU A 284 -4.62 -15.45 15.75
CA GLU A 284 -5.55 -15.84 16.81
C GLU A 284 -6.61 -14.76 17.13
N GLU A 285 -6.55 -13.56 16.52
CA GLU A 285 -7.42 -12.40 16.84
C GLU A 285 -8.93 -12.69 16.70
N HIS A 286 -9.30 -13.56 15.76
CA HIS A 286 -10.68 -14.04 15.53
C HIS A 286 -10.86 -15.53 15.89
N GLY A 287 -9.97 -16.08 16.71
CA GLY A 287 -9.90 -17.51 17.01
C GLY A 287 -9.32 -18.34 15.86
N SER A 288 -9.71 -19.61 15.76
CA SER A 288 -9.20 -20.54 14.76
C SER A 288 -9.58 -20.14 13.33
N VAL A 289 -8.59 -20.16 12.41
CA VAL A 289 -8.78 -19.79 11.00
C VAL A 289 -9.86 -20.66 10.34
N LEU A 290 -10.77 -20.01 9.59
CA LEU A 290 -11.89 -20.68 8.93
C LEU A 290 -11.43 -21.65 7.83
N PHE A 291 -12.08 -22.81 7.76
CA PHE A 291 -11.78 -23.87 6.79
C PHE A 291 -12.86 -23.95 5.70
N ILE A 292 -12.47 -24.07 4.43
CA ILE A 292 -13.35 -24.15 3.25
C ILE A 292 -13.09 -25.41 2.43
N TYR A 293 -14.15 -25.96 1.84
CA TYR A 293 -14.10 -27.26 1.14
C TYR A 293 -13.85 -27.10 -0.36
N LEU A 294 -12.78 -26.38 -0.72
CA LEU A 294 -12.42 -26.09 -2.12
C LEU A 294 -11.19 -26.90 -2.59
N PHE A 295 -11.20 -27.26 -3.87
CA PHE A 295 -10.17 -28.09 -4.50
C PHE A 295 -8.87 -27.32 -4.80
N ILE A 296 -8.99 -26.07 -5.28
CA ILE A 296 -7.86 -25.13 -5.44
C ILE A 296 -8.30 -23.75 -4.95
N TYR A 297 -7.41 -23.08 -4.21
CA TYR A 297 -7.64 -21.77 -3.61
C TYR A 297 -6.42 -20.87 -3.78
N PHE A 298 -6.63 -19.67 -4.32
CA PHE A 298 -5.60 -18.64 -4.48
C PHE A 298 -5.86 -17.46 -3.58
N GLN A 299 -4.81 -16.92 -2.96
CA GLN A 299 -4.81 -15.61 -2.33
C GLN A 299 -4.00 -14.64 -3.20
N LEU A 300 -4.66 -13.62 -3.76
CA LEU A 300 -4.02 -12.62 -4.64
C LEU A 300 -3.79 -11.32 -3.88
N PHE A 301 -2.54 -10.85 -3.82
CA PHE A 301 -2.16 -9.68 -3.03
C PHE A 301 -1.35 -8.62 -3.79
N SER A 302 -1.89 -7.41 -3.84
CA SER A 302 -1.21 -6.17 -4.25
C SER A 302 -1.08 -5.22 -3.05
N PRO A 303 0.02 -4.42 -2.94
CA PRO A 303 0.18 -3.46 -1.85
C PRO A 303 -1.03 -2.52 -1.71
N TYR A 304 -1.58 -2.43 -0.49
CA TYR A 304 -2.78 -1.64 -0.18
C TYR A 304 -2.72 -0.14 -0.56
N ASP A 305 -1.54 0.39 -0.88
CA ASP A 305 -1.29 1.78 -1.24
C ASP A 305 -0.93 1.99 -2.74
N LEU A 306 -1.10 1.00 -3.62
CA LEU A 306 -0.86 1.13 -5.06
C LEU A 306 -1.63 2.29 -5.71
N ALA A 307 -1.01 2.97 -6.69
CA ALA A 307 -1.55 4.22 -7.25
C ALA A 307 -2.74 4.04 -8.22
N ASP A 308 -2.62 3.15 -9.19
CA ASP A 308 -3.39 3.14 -10.45
C ASP A 308 -3.79 1.71 -10.90
N TRP A 309 -4.19 1.54 -12.18
CA TRP A 309 -4.67 0.31 -12.86
C TRP A 309 -4.18 -1.05 -12.34
N SER A 310 -2.91 -1.18 -11.97
CA SER A 310 -2.32 -2.41 -11.45
C SER A 310 -3.07 -3.00 -10.23
N SER A 311 -3.79 -2.20 -9.44
CA SER A 311 -4.65 -2.70 -8.35
C SER A 311 -5.88 -3.44 -8.90
N PHE A 312 -6.62 -2.86 -9.84
CA PHE A 312 -7.87 -3.49 -10.33
C PHE A 312 -7.58 -4.79 -11.08
N ASN A 313 -6.43 -4.85 -11.76
CA ASN A 313 -5.96 -6.04 -12.42
C ASN A 313 -5.91 -7.26 -11.48
N SER A 314 -5.66 -7.09 -10.16
CA SER A 314 -5.80 -8.15 -9.15
C SER A 314 -7.22 -8.78 -9.17
N THR A 315 -8.25 -7.95 -9.09
CA THR A 315 -9.67 -8.36 -9.09
C THR A 315 -10.04 -9.02 -10.40
N LEU A 316 -9.59 -8.46 -11.53
CA LEU A 316 -9.91 -8.99 -12.87
C LEU A 316 -9.27 -10.37 -13.10
N ILE A 317 -8.06 -10.62 -12.60
CA ILE A 317 -7.43 -11.95 -12.61
C ILE A 317 -8.25 -12.96 -11.79
N ALA A 318 -8.70 -12.59 -10.58
CA ALA A 318 -9.54 -13.45 -9.74
C ALA A 318 -10.87 -13.83 -10.40
N VAL A 319 -11.53 -12.84 -11.03
CA VAL A 319 -12.77 -13.04 -11.80
C VAL A 319 -12.53 -14.03 -12.94
N VAL A 320 -11.45 -13.88 -13.72
CA VAL A 320 -11.13 -14.81 -14.82
C VAL A 320 -10.85 -16.23 -14.30
N LYS A 321 -10.05 -16.38 -13.24
CA LYS A 321 -9.73 -17.69 -12.64
C LYS A 321 -10.96 -18.43 -12.12
N SER A 322 -11.87 -17.71 -11.47
CA SER A 322 -13.14 -18.28 -10.98
C SER A 322 -14.08 -18.79 -12.09
N CYS A 323 -13.86 -18.41 -13.37
CA CYS A 323 -14.62 -18.92 -14.50
C CYS A 323 -14.24 -20.35 -14.92
N TYR A 324 -13.08 -20.85 -14.47
CA TYR A 324 -12.63 -22.24 -14.65
C TYR A 324 -12.41 -22.97 -13.31
N GLY A 325 -13.19 -22.60 -12.29
CA GLY A 325 -13.26 -23.29 -10.98
C GLY A 325 -12.13 -22.95 -10.00
N GLU A 326 -11.19 -22.08 -10.39
CA GLU A 326 -10.05 -21.70 -9.55
C GLU A 326 -10.42 -20.55 -8.61
N SER A 327 -10.80 -20.90 -7.38
CA SER A 327 -11.39 -19.95 -6.44
C SER A 327 -10.36 -19.00 -5.84
N CYS A 328 -10.71 -17.71 -5.74
CA CYS A 328 -9.76 -16.65 -5.40
C CYS A 328 -10.24 -15.75 -4.24
N LEU A 329 -9.44 -15.62 -3.19
CA LEU A 329 -9.60 -14.56 -2.19
C LEU A 329 -8.68 -13.38 -2.52
N LEU A 330 -9.25 -12.19 -2.49
CA LEU A 330 -8.53 -10.93 -2.32
C LEU A 330 -8.78 -10.37 -0.92
N HIS A 331 -7.87 -9.54 -0.44
CA HIS A 331 -8.12 -8.69 0.72
C HIS A 331 -7.40 -7.35 0.58
N GLY A 332 -7.92 -6.34 1.26
CA GLY A 332 -7.55 -4.94 1.03
C GLY A 332 -7.99 -4.01 2.16
N VAL A 333 -8.08 -2.73 1.83
CA VAL A 333 -8.72 -1.67 2.61
C VAL A 333 -9.38 -0.66 1.68
N GLU A 334 -10.26 0.19 2.21
CA GLU A 334 -10.80 1.37 1.55
C GLU A 334 -9.74 2.44 1.25
N TRP A 335 -8.67 2.55 2.06
CA TRP A 335 -7.57 3.51 1.82
C TRP A 335 -6.31 3.17 2.64
N MET A 336 -5.11 3.33 2.06
CA MET A 336 -3.84 3.14 2.78
C MET A 336 -2.77 4.21 2.45
N PRO A 337 -2.12 4.83 3.45
CA PRO A 337 -0.92 5.64 3.27
C PRO A 337 0.35 4.77 3.06
N PRO A 338 1.48 5.34 2.56
CA PRO A 338 1.76 6.76 2.36
C PRO A 338 1.45 7.29 0.95
N LYS A 339 1.01 6.42 0.02
CA LYS A 339 0.66 6.78 -1.35
C LYS A 339 -0.80 7.24 -1.50
N GLY A 340 -1.77 6.59 -0.85
CA GLY A 340 -3.20 6.91 -0.99
C GLY A 340 -3.70 6.78 -2.44
N GLY A 341 -3.56 5.59 -3.00
CA GLY A 341 -3.95 5.27 -4.38
C GLY A 341 -5.16 4.33 -4.47
N VAL A 342 -5.55 3.93 -5.68
CA VAL A 342 -6.80 3.19 -5.91
C VAL A 342 -6.70 1.76 -5.39
N THR A 343 -7.65 1.34 -4.56
CA THR A 343 -7.72 -0.02 -3.98
C THR A 343 -8.90 -0.81 -4.52
N GLU A 344 -8.79 -2.14 -4.45
CA GLU A 344 -9.83 -3.09 -4.81
C GLU A 344 -11.17 -2.80 -4.07
N GLU A 345 -11.13 -2.37 -2.80
CA GLU A 345 -12.35 -2.02 -2.05
C GLU A 345 -13.08 -0.80 -2.61
N GLN A 346 -12.34 0.24 -3.02
CA GLN A 346 -12.94 1.45 -3.61
C GLN A 346 -13.73 1.10 -4.87
N MET A 347 -13.18 0.20 -5.69
CA MET A 347 -13.80 -0.17 -6.97
C MET A 347 -14.97 -1.13 -6.77
N LEU A 348 -14.84 -2.14 -5.91
CA LEU A 348 -15.93 -3.07 -5.59
C LEU A 348 -17.11 -2.35 -4.93
N SER A 349 -16.84 -1.45 -3.98
CA SER A 349 -17.87 -0.61 -3.33
C SER A 349 -18.59 0.29 -4.33
N TYR A 350 -17.85 0.94 -5.24
CA TYR A 350 -18.44 1.84 -6.24
C TYR A 350 -19.25 1.10 -7.33
N MET A 351 -19.00 -0.19 -7.54
CA MET A 351 -19.86 -1.07 -8.35
C MET A 351 -21.06 -1.64 -7.57
N GLY A 352 -21.23 -1.29 -6.29
CA GLY A 352 -22.37 -1.67 -5.46
C GLY A 352 -22.23 -2.98 -4.67
N ALA A 353 -21.03 -3.59 -4.62
CA ALA A 353 -20.77 -4.78 -3.81
C ALA A 353 -20.71 -4.43 -2.31
N ASN A 354 -21.14 -5.35 -1.45
CA ASN A 354 -20.93 -5.21 -0.01
C ASN A 354 -19.51 -5.67 0.37
N THR A 355 -18.68 -4.73 0.84
CA THR A 355 -17.31 -5.00 1.34
C THR A 355 -17.24 -5.14 2.87
N GLN A 356 -18.33 -4.85 3.58
CA GLN A 356 -18.54 -5.10 5.01
C GLN A 356 -19.08 -6.51 5.19
N ILE A 357 -18.27 -7.51 4.80
CA ILE A 357 -18.57 -8.93 4.97
C ILE A 357 -17.54 -9.60 5.88
N SER A 358 -18.01 -10.29 6.91
CA SER A 358 -17.15 -11.07 7.80
C SER A 358 -16.44 -12.21 7.04
N PRO A 359 -15.32 -12.74 7.56
CA PRO A 359 -14.68 -13.94 7.01
C PRO A 359 -15.65 -15.13 6.84
N SER A 360 -16.68 -15.23 7.69
CA SER A 360 -17.71 -16.28 7.63
C SER A 360 -18.72 -16.11 6.47
N GLN A 361 -18.96 -14.87 6.05
CA GLN A 361 -19.75 -14.54 4.86
C GLN A 361 -18.89 -14.70 3.61
N ALA A 362 -17.63 -14.22 3.62
CA ALA A 362 -16.70 -14.38 2.51
C ALA A 362 -16.42 -15.86 2.17
N LYS A 363 -16.35 -16.74 3.18
CA LYS A 363 -16.38 -18.21 2.97
C LYS A 363 -17.52 -18.64 2.04
N LYS A 364 -18.75 -18.18 2.29
CA LYS A 364 -19.93 -18.59 1.52
C LYS A 364 -19.87 -18.08 0.08
N VAL A 365 -19.26 -16.92 -0.16
CA VAL A 365 -19.08 -16.35 -1.51
C VAL A 365 -17.95 -17.05 -2.28
N LEU A 366 -16.92 -17.58 -1.59
CA LEU A 366 -15.92 -18.46 -2.19
C LEU A 366 -16.49 -19.84 -2.57
N GLU A 367 -17.44 -20.37 -1.78
CA GLU A 367 -18.10 -21.66 -2.01
C GLU A 367 -19.34 -21.56 -2.93
N ASP A 368 -19.67 -20.36 -3.46
CA ASP A 368 -20.76 -20.11 -4.39
C ASP A 368 -20.26 -20.13 -5.85
N GLU A 369 -20.74 -21.07 -6.68
CA GLU A 369 -20.28 -21.24 -8.07
C GLU A 369 -20.56 -20.02 -8.97
N ASP A 370 -21.61 -19.24 -8.69
CA ASP A 370 -21.97 -18.04 -9.44
C ASP A 370 -21.06 -16.84 -9.10
N ALA A 371 -20.32 -16.89 -7.99
CA ALA A 371 -19.29 -15.91 -7.62
C ALA A 371 -17.86 -16.45 -7.78
N GLY A 372 -17.49 -17.53 -7.09
CA GLY A 372 -16.18 -18.21 -7.16
C GLY A 372 -14.96 -17.35 -6.78
N PHE A 373 -15.16 -16.12 -6.32
CA PHE A 373 -14.12 -15.28 -5.73
C PHE A 373 -14.72 -14.41 -4.63
N ALA A 374 -13.91 -13.99 -3.68
CA ALA A 374 -14.32 -13.07 -2.63
C ALA A 374 -13.28 -11.97 -2.38
N TYR A 375 -13.75 -10.88 -1.76
CA TYR A 375 -12.93 -9.83 -1.21
C TYR A 375 -13.26 -9.68 0.28
N ILE A 376 -12.25 -9.53 1.14
CA ILE A 376 -12.42 -9.21 2.56
C ILE A 376 -11.65 -7.92 2.89
N SER A 377 -12.31 -6.94 3.51
CA SER A 377 -11.59 -5.78 4.06
C SER A 377 -10.80 -6.16 5.31
N LEU A 378 -9.59 -5.62 5.47
CA LEU A 378 -8.77 -5.77 6.67
C LEU A 378 -9.53 -5.34 7.94
N ARG A 379 -10.42 -4.37 7.80
CA ARG A 379 -11.37 -3.90 8.83
C ARG A 379 -12.25 -5.02 9.39
N GLU A 380 -12.70 -5.96 8.55
CA GLU A 380 -13.50 -7.13 8.96
C GLU A 380 -12.62 -8.35 9.31
N ALA A 381 -11.41 -8.44 8.73
CA ALA A 381 -10.52 -9.59 8.88
C ALA A 381 -9.66 -9.56 10.14
N ARG A 382 -9.08 -8.39 10.45
CA ARG A 382 -8.12 -8.12 11.54
C ARG A 382 -8.18 -6.63 11.95
N PRO A 383 -9.22 -6.19 12.69
CA PRO A 383 -9.30 -4.84 13.26
C PRO A 383 -8.01 -4.30 13.88
N SER A 384 -7.21 -5.13 14.55
CA SER A 384 -5.91 -4.74 15.10
C SER A 384 -4.92 -4.28 14.02
N LEU A 385 -4.86 -4.97 12.88
CA LEU A 385 -4.06 -4.54 11.71
C LEU A 385 -4.62 -3.26 11.07
N TYR A 386 -5.95 -3.14 11.01
CA TYR A 386 -6.64 -1.98 10.46
C TYR A 386 -6.46 -0.70 11.30
N SER A 387 -6.39 -0.82 12.63
CA SER A 387 -6.19 0.30 13.57
C SER A 387 -4.96 1.17 13.24
N LEU A 388 -3.95 0.57 12.60
CA LEU A 388 -2.69 1.21 12.22
C LEU A 388 -2.80 2.20 11.04
N VAL A 389 -3.93 2.29 10.32
CA VAL A 389 -4.09 3.19 9.16
C VAL A 389 -3.71 4.64 9.49
N ALA A 390 -4.18 5.18 10.62
CA ALA A 390 -3.86 6.54 11.06
C ALA A 390 -2.37 6.72 11.37
N LEU A 391 -1.78 5.80 12.15
CA LEU A 391 -0.36 5.84 12.52
C LEU A 391 0.54 5.71 11.27
N ARG A 392 0.16 4.85 10.32
CA ARG A 392 0.86 4.64 9.03
C ARG A 392 0.90 5.91 8.15
N GLU A 393 -0.05 6.82 8.30
CA GLU A 393 0.01 8.13 7.63
C GLU A 393 1.07 9.02 8.26
N HIS A 394 1.07 9.14 9.59
CA HIS A 394 2.01 9.99 10.32
C HIS A 394 3.46 9.49 10.23
N ILE A 395 3.75 8.19 10.12
CA ILE A 395 5.14 7.69 10.00
C ILE A 395 5.73 7.79 8.58
N LYS A 396 4.93 8.18 7.57
CA LYS A 396 5.26 8.34 6.13
C LYS A 396 5.84 7.12 5.38
N LYS A 397 6.20 6.03 6.05
CA LYS A 397 6.90 4.88 5.46
C LYS A 397 6.06 3.61 5.65
N ARG A 398 6.25 2.64 4.76
CA ARG A 398 5.65 1.30 4.88
C ARG A 398 6.36 0.53 6.02
N PRO A 399 5.75 0.27 7.19
CA PRO A 399 6.36 -0.46 8.30
C PRO A 399 6.60 -1.96 7.98
N PRO A 400 7.27 -2.75 8.84
CA PRO A 400 7.46 -4.20 8.68
C PRO A 400 6.16 -4.94 8.33
N ILE A 401 5.08 -4.53 8.97
CA ILE A 401 3.74 -5.11 8.82
C ILE A 401 3.18 -4.93 7.39
N ALA A 402 3.69 -3.97 6.60
CA ALA A 402 3.36 -3.82 5.18
C ALA A 402 4.00 -4.87 4.25
N THR A 403 4.87 -5.74 4.80
CA THR A 403 5.41 -6.93 4.14
C THR A 403 4.68 -8.19 4.63
N SER A 404 4.33 -8.28 5.91
CA SER A 404 3.62 -9.44 6.46
C SER A 404 2.10 -9.44 6.21
N GLU A 405 1.50 -8.27 6.00
CA GLU A 405 0.07 -8.16 5.65
C GLU A 405 -0.26 -8.82 4.30
N LYS A 406 0.75 -8.99 3.44
CA LYS A 406 0.62 -9.57 2.08
C LYS A 406 0.29 -11.05 2.03
N VAL A 407 0.47 -11.74 3.15
CA VAL A 407 0.50 -13.21 3.27
C VAL A 407 -0.30 -13.65 4.50
N GLN A 408 -1.35 -12.90 4.82
CA GLN A 408 -2.26 -13.14 5.94
C GLN A 408 -3.32 -14.18 5.56
N GLN A 409 -3.29 -15.35 6.20
CA GLN A 409 -4.15 -16.46 5.84
C GLN A 409 -5.48 -16.36 6.61
N PHE A 410 -6.43 -15.56 6.11
CA PHE A 410 -7.75 -15.37 6.75
C PHE A 410 -8.69 -16.57 6.58
N VAL A 411 -8.46 -17.39 5.56
CA VAL A 411 -9.24 -18.58 5.21
C VAL A 411 -8.26 -19.67 4.75
N ARG A 412 -8.57 -20.94 5.07
CA ARG A 412 -7.79 -22.12 4.66
C ARG A 412 -8.62 -23.11 3.88
N ALA A 413 -8.06 -23.70 2.83
CA ALA A 413 -8.76 -24.69 2.00
C ALA A 413 -8.38 -26.14 2.37
N SER A 414 -9.30 -27.08 2.10
CA SER A 414 -9.03 -28.51 2.18
C SER A 414 -8.14 -29.05 1.06
N GLY A 415 -8.14 -28.37 -0.09
CA GLY A 415 -7.33 -28.71 -1.26
C GLY A 415 -6.06 -27.88 -1.38
N ARG A 416 -5.69 -27.55 -2.62
CA ARG A 416 -4.43 -26.91 -2.97
C ARG A 416 -4.48 -25.40 -2.73
N GLU A 417 -3.84 -24.95 -1.65
CA GLU A 417 -3.61 -23.53 -1.35
C GLU A 417 -2.41 -22.96 -2.12
N ALA A 418 -2.55 -21.76 -2.71
CA ALA A 418 -1.45 -20.96 -3.26
C ALA A 418 -1.59 -19.46 -2.94
N ILE A 419 -0.45 -18.75 -2.84
CA ILE A 419 -0.43 -17.29 -2.62
C ILE A 419 0.36 -16.60 -3.74
N VAL A 420 -0.16 -15.46 -4.24
CA VAL A 420 0.49 -14.59 -5.22
C VAL A 420 0.67 -13.20 -4.63
N ALA A 421 1.89 -12.66 -4.55
CA ALA A 421 2.15 -11.36 -3.94
C ALA A 421 3.04 -10.43 -4.78
N GLY A 422 2.64 -9.16 -4.90
CA GLY A 422 3.43 -8.10 -5.53
C GLY A 422 4.58 -7.58 -4.66
N PHE A 423 5.76 -7.37 -5.24
CA PHE A 423 6.93 -6.77 -4.55
C PHE A 423 7.68 -5.73 -5.41
N TYR A 424 8.44 -4.84 -4.77
CA TYR A 424 9.04 -3.65 -5.42
C TYR A 424 10.56 -3.53 -5.23
N HIS A 425 11.04 -3.72 -4.00
CA HIS A 425 12.47 -3.73 -3.68
C HIS A 425 12.98 -5.16 -3.62
N GLU A 426 14.20 -5.35 -4.08
CA GLU A 426 14.98 -6.60 -4.06
C GLU A 426 15.25 -7.07 -2.62
N GLY A 427 15.35 -8.39 -2.45
CA GLY A 427 15.36 -9.11 -1.18
C GLY A 427 13.97 -9.46 -0.62
N TYR A 428 12.92 -8.69 -0.92
CA TYR A 428 11.57 -8.97 -0.39
C TYR A 428 10.89 -10.15 -1.11
N GLU A 429 11.36 -10.55 -2.29
CA GLU A 429 10.99 -11.79 -2.95
C GLU A 429 11.26 -13.01 -2.06
N ASP A 430 12.46 -13.14 -1.51
CA ASP A 430 12.83 -14.25 -0.63
C ASP A 430 12.07 -14.20 0.70
N SER A 431 11.96 -13.02 1.32
CA SER A 431 11.19 -12.86 2.56
C SER A 431 9.71 -13.22 2.38
N LEU A 432 9.08 -12.82 1.27
CA LEU A 432 7.68 -13.17 0.99
C LEU A 432 7.53 -14.67 0.70
N LEU A 433 8.41 -15.28 -0.10
CA LEU A 433 8.38 -16.72 -0.34
C LEU A 433 8.70 -17.53 0.93
N MET A 434 9.54 -17.01 1.84
CA MET A 434 9.77 -17.58 3.17
C MET A 434 8.48 -17.55 4.00
N LEU A 435 7.79 -16.40 4.08
CA LEU A 435 6.52 -16.31 4.80
C LEU A 435 5.43 -17.21 4.20
N MET A 436 5.35 -17.33 2.87
CA MET A 436 4.44 -18.29 2.20
C MET A 436 4.77 -19.74 2.61
N ARG A 437 6.06 -20.14 2.63
CA ARG A 437 6.46 -21.45 3.14
C ARG A 437 6.07 -21.63 4.62
N ARG A 438 6.18 -20.59 5.46
CA ARG A 438 5.73 -20.61 6.87
C ARG A 438 4.21 -20.65 7.05
N ARG A 439 3.42 -20.18 6.07
CA ARG A 439 1.96 -20.42 5.98
C ARG A 439 1.60 -21.85 5.57
N GLY A 440 2.57 -22.67 5.17
CA GLY A 440 2.36 -24.07 4.80
C GLY A 440 1.66 -24.28 3.47
N VAL A 441 1.53 -23.25 2.63
CA VAL A 441 0.84 -23.36 1.33
C VAL A 441 1.60 -24.23 0.33
N HIS A 442 0.86 -24.80 -0.63
CA HIS A 442 1.38 -25.78 -1.58
C HIS A 442 2.19 -25.15 -2.71
N ALA A 443 1.93 -23.88 -3.02
CA ALA A 443 2.70 -23.09 -3.98
C ALA A 443 2.69 -21.60 -3.60
N GLY A 444 3.71 -20.87 -4.03
CA GLY A 444 3.84 -19.43 -3.80
C GLY A 444 4.51 -18.75 -4.97
N LEU A 445 4.01 -17.59 -5.37
CA LEU A 445 4.52 -16.78 -6.49
C LEU A 445 4.69 -15.33 -6.02
N VAL A 446 5.85 -14.74 -6.27
CA VAL A 446 6.11 -13.32 -6.08
C VAL A 446 6.44 -12.66 -7.41
N VAL A 447 5.81 -11.52 -7.67
CA VAL A 447 5.90 -10.81 -8.96
C VAL A 447 6.37 -9.38 -8.74
N LYS A 448 7.38 -8.96 -9.52
CA LYS A 448 7.84 -7.57 -9.57
C LYS A 448 7.02 -6.78 -10.58
N GLY A 449 5.74 -6.56 -10.28
CA GLY A 449 4.85 -5.76 -11.12
C GLY A 449 5.15 -4.27 -11.04
N GLU A 450 4.51 -3.49 -11.92
CA GLU A 450 4.63 -2.03 -11.89
C GLU A 450 4.16 -1.47 -10.54
N GLU A 451 4.93 -0.51 -9.99
CA GLU A 451 4.80 0.03 -8.63
C GLU A 451 4.88 -0.99 -7.46
N GLY A 452 5.16 -2.26 -7.76
CA GLY A 452 5.17 -3.37 -6.81
C GLY A 452 3.85 -4.13 -6.70
N ALA A 453 2.97 -4.00 -7.69
CA ALA A 453 1.76 -4.81 -7.82
C ALA A 453 2.07 -6.29 -8.11
N LEU A 454 1.07 -7.16 -7.96
CA LEU A 454 1.18 -8.55 -8.45
C LEU A 454 1.13 -8.65 -9.98
N SER A 455 0.66 -7.60 -10.67
CA SER A 455 0.44 -7.63 -12.12
C SER A 455 1.70 -7.38 -12.94
N MET A 456 2.04 -8.31 -13.82
CA MET A 456 2.92 -8.12 -14.97
C MET A 456 2.36 -7.07 -15.96
N THR A 457 3.26 -6.45 -16.71
CA THR A 457 2.98 -5.44 -17.74
C THR A 457 3.31 -5.95 -19.14
N THR A 458 2.62 -5.45 -20.15
CA THR A 458 2.89 -5.72 -21.58
C THR A 458 4.01 -4.85 -22.14
N ARG A 459 4.54 -3.90 -21.36
CA ARG A 459 5.54 -2.92 -21.82
C ARG A 459 6.89 -3.55 -22.12
N LEU A 460 7.52 -3.12 -23.22
CA LEU A 460 8.92 -3.43 -23.51
C LEU A 460 9.83 -2.95 -22.39
N ARG A 461 10.79 -3.79 -22.00
CA ARG A 461 11.86 -3.43 -21.07
C ARG A 461 12.72 -2.30 -21.66
N PRO A 462 12.99 -1.21 -20.92
CA PRO A 462 13.98 -0.22 -21.33
C PRO A 462 15.37 -0.84 -21.38
N GLU A 463 16.08 -0.70 -22.51
CA GLU A 463 17.42 -1.27 -22.73
C GLU A 463 18.43 -0.88 -21.65
N ASN A 464 18.29 0.33 -21.10
CA ASN A 464 19.18 0.89 -20.06
C ASN A 464 18.83 0.43 -18.62
N ALA A 465 17.84 -0.46 -18.43
CA ALA A 465 17.46 -1.00 -17.12
C ALA A 465 18.50 -2.01 -16.60
N SER A 466 19.50 -1.48 -15.90
CA SER A 466 20.78 -2.14 -15.57
C SER A 466 21.06 -2.31 -14.07
N ARG A 467 20.10 -2.03 -13.18
CA ARG A 467 20.26 -2.18 -11.72
C ARG A 467 19.08 -2.88 -11.06
N GLY A 468 19.37 -4.03 -10.46
CA GLY A 468 18.45 -4.87 -9.72
C GLY A 468 17.43 -5.62 -10.59
N LEU A 469 16.56 -6.39 -9.94
CA LEU A 469 15.58 -7.23 -10.62
C LEU A 469 14.65 -6.40 -11.54
N PRO A 470 14.34 -6.86 -12.76
CA PRO A 470 13.49 -6.14 -13.71
C PRO A 470 12.00 -6.17 -13.32
N VAL A 471 11.20 -5.29 -13.92
CA VAL A 471 9.74 -5.44 -13.91
C VAL A 471 9.38 -6.72 -14.69
N ASN A 472 8.32 -7.41 -14.27
CA ASN A 472 7.96 -8.77 -14.72
C ASN A 472 8.92 -9.88 -14.27
N TYR A 473 9.89 -9.61 -13.38
CA TYR A 473 10.58 -10.69 -12.68
C TYR A 473 9.58 -11.45 -11.80
N CYS A 474 9.55 -12.77 -11.97
CA CYS A 474 8.72 -13.69 -11.21
C CYS A 474 9.63 -14.72 -10.52
N SER A 475 9.35 -15.05 -9.26
CA SER A 475 9.96 -16.20 -8.59
C SER A 475 8.93 -16.91 -7.72
N GLY A 476 9.13 -18.20 -7.49
CA GLY A 476 8.17 -18.98 -6.73
C GLY A 476 8.63 -20.38 -6.38
N PHE A 477 7.71 -21.10 -5.74
CA PHE A 477 7.81 -22.53 -5.48
C PHE A 477 6.47 -23.20 -5.73
N ARG A 478 6.49 -24.51 -6.01
CA ARG A 478 5.29 -25.36 -6.07
C ARG A 478 5.63 -26.77 -5.60
N SER A 479 4.71 -27.44 -4.92
CA SER A 479 4.87 -28.86 -4.54
C SER A 479 5.07 -29.70 -5.79
N LYS A 480 6.03 -30.63 -5.76
CA LYS A 480 6.15 -31.63 -6.83
C LYS A 480 4.98 -32.60 -6.75
N THR A 481 4.52 -33.08 -7.92
CA THR A 481 3.51 -34.14 -8.03
C THR A 481 4.03 -35.51 -7.60
N ASN A 482 5.34 -35.72 -7.60
CA ASN A 482 6.00 -36.94 -7.13
C ASN A 482 6.56 -36.75 -5.71
N LEU A 483 6.12 -37.61 -4.78
CA LEU A 483 6.54 -37.63 -3.37
C LEU A 483 7.96 -38.20 -3.19
N SER A 484 8.97 -37.35 -3.42
CA SER A 484 10.34 -37.57 -2.94
C SER A 484 10.57 -36.75 -1.66
N VAL A 485 10.91 -37.40 -0.54
CA VAL A 485 11.09 -36.73 0.78
C VAL A 485 12.51 -36.19 0.92
N SER A 486 12.69 -34.88 0.77
CA SER A 486 13.96 -34.18 1.08
C SER A 486 13.77 -32.67 1.21
N ASP A 487 13.09 -32.20 2.26
CA ASP A 487 13.02 -30.79 2.67
C ASP A 487 12.60 -30.69 4.15
N VAL A 488 12.84 -29.54 4.80
CA VAL A 488 12.69 -29.35 6.27
C VAL A 488 11.26 -29.62 6.77
N ASP A 489 10.25 -29.42 5.92
CA ASP A 489 8.83 -29.66 6.24
C ASP A 489 8.32 -31.04 5.73
N GLY A 490 9.20 -31.89 5.20
CA GLY A 490 8.86 -33.20 4.61
C GLY A 490 8.31 -33.16 3.17
N VAL A 491 7.94 -31.98 2.65
CA VAL A 491 7.38 -31.79 1.30
C VAL A 491 8.43 -31.22 0.34
N SER A 492 8.86 -31.97 -0.67
CA SER A 492 9.79 -31.44 -1.67
C SER A 492 9.10 -30.49 -2.64
N ARG A 493 9.66 -29.28 -2.74
CA ARG A 493 9.17 -28.22 -3.62
C ARG A 493 10.07 -28.10 -4.85
N GLU A 494 9.48 -27.76 -5.99
CA GLU A 494 10.18 -27.20 -7.14
C GLU A 494 10.29 -25.69 -6.92
N HIS A 495 11.45 -25.10 -7.18
CA HIS A 495 11.71 -23.66 -7.09
C HIS A 495 11.98 -23.11 -8.49
N PHE A 496 11.49 -21.91 -8.78
CA PHE A 496 11.67 -21.27 -10.10
C PHE A 496 11.89 -19.76 -9.98
N ASN A 497 12.52 -19.19 -11.01
CA ASN A 497 12.50 -17.76 -11.30
C ASN A 497 12.62 -17.53 -12.82
N MET A 498 12.09 -16.41 -13.31
CA MET A 498 12.21 -15.96 -14.70
C MET A 498 11.82 -14.49 -14.87
N GLU A 499 12.16 -13.90 -16.01
CA GLU A 499 11.68 -12.59 -16.45
C GLU A 499 10.61 -12.79 -17.53
N VAL A 500 9.36 -12.38 -17.28
CA VAL A 500 8.24 -12.61 -18.21
C VAL A 500 8.18 -11.49 -19.25
N ASN A 501 8.69 -11.74 -20.46
CA ASN A 501 8.53 -10.86 -21.61
C ASN A 501 7.22 -11.16 -22.35
N ALA A 502 6.23 -10.27 -22.25
CA ALA A 502 4.90 -10.46 -22.83
C ALA A 502 4.90 -10.74 -24.34
N LYS A 503 5.90 -10.23 -25.07
CA LYS A 503 6.04 -10.41 -26.52
C LYS A 503 6.30 -11.87 -26.90
N ASP A 504 7.02 -12.62 -26.07
CA ASP A 504 7.37 -14.03 -26.34
C ASP A 504 6.15 -14.95 -26.20
N TYR A 505 5.04 -14.41 -25.65
CA TYR A 505 3.75 -15.05 -25.49
C TYR A 505 2.66 -14.48 -26.42
N GLY A 506 3.07 -13.67 -27.42
CA GLY A 506 2.19 -13.17 -28.47
C GLY A 506 1.39 -11.90 -28.12
N PHE A 507 1.73 -11.20 -27.03
CA PHE A 507 1.12 -9.90 -26.71
C PHE A 507 1.95 -8.74 -27.25
N ASP A 508 1.33 -7.82 -27.99
CA ASP A 508 2.03 -6.65 -28.52
C ASP A 508 2.43 -5.65 -27.42
N PRO A 509 3.65 -5.06 -27.49
CA PRO A 509 4.10 -4.07 -26.53
C PRO A 509 3.20 -2.85 -26.43
N THR A 510 2.57 -2.68 -25.27
CA THR A 510 1.56 -1.64 -25.02
C THR A 510 1.82 -0.92 -23.70
N ASP A 511 1.61 0.40 -23.67
CA ASP A 511 1.78 1.20 -22.46
C ASP A 511 0.66 0.95 -21.44
N THR A 512 0.98 1.10 -20.15
CA THR A 512 0.03 0.90 -19.04
C THR A 512 -1.09 1.92 -19.10
N PRO A 513 -2.37 1.51 -19.07
CA PRO A 513 -3.48 2.44 -18.98
C PRO A 513 -3.35 3.36 -17.76
N ARG A 514 -3.04 4.64 -17.99
CA ARG A 514 -2.98 5.64 -16.92
C ARG A 514 -4.39 6.05 -16.57
N THR A 515 -4.81 5.73 -15.36
CA THR A 515 -6.15 6.04 -14.85
C THR A 515 -6.18 7.26 -13.92
N ASP A 516 -5.02 7.86 -13.66
CA ASP A 516 -4.85 9.13 -12.94
C ASP A 516 -5.51 9.09 -11.54
N ARG A 517 -5.45 7.90 -10.91
CA ARG A 517 -6.13 7.52 -9.66
C ARG A 517 -7.66 7.62 -9.66
N SER A 518 -8.30 7.62 -10.82
CA SER A 518 -9.76 7.62 -10.95
C SER A 518 -10.34 6.21 -10.83
N VAL A 519 -11.11 5.98 -9.75
CA VAL A 519 -11.86 4.73 -9.51
C VAL A 519 -12.74 4.37 -10.72
N VAL A 520 -13.46 5.37 -11.25
CA VAL A 520 -14.38 5.22 -12.40
C VAL A 520 -13.64 4.74 -13.66
N LYS A 521 -12.50 5.34 -13.98
CA LYS A 521 -11.73 5.04 -15.20
C LYS A 521 -11.05 3.66 -15.16
N ASN A 522 -10.74 3.16 -13.96
CA ASN A 522 -10.32 1.77 -13.77
C ASN A 522 -11.48 0.80 -14.02
N ILE A 523 -12.67 1.09 -13.47
CA ILE A 523 -13.86 0.25 -13.67
C ILE A 523 -14.27 0.21 -15.14
N GLU A 524 -14.29 1.35 -15.84
CA GLU A 524 -14.57 1.46 -17.28
C GLU A 524 -13.69 0.51 -18.11
N LEU A 525 -12.36 0.62 -17.95
CA LEU A 525 -11.39 -0.19 -18.68
C LEU A 525 -11.47 -1.68 -18.34
N GLY A 526 -11.74 -2.02 -17.07
CA GLY A 526 -11.86 -3.42 -16.65
C GLY A 526 -13.15 -4.08 -17.12
N LEU A 527 -14.30 -3.41 -17.01
CA LEU A 527 -15.57 -3.94 -17.48
C LEU A 527 -15.65 -4.02 -19.01
N ALA A 528 -15.03 -3.07 -19.74
CA ALA A 528 -14.87 -3.16 -21.18
C ALA A 528 -14.05 -4.39 -21.58
N ALA A 529 -12.89 -4.61 -20.92
CA ALA A 529 -12.05 -5.77 -21.17
C ALA A 529 -12.75 -7.10 -20.81
N LEU A 530 -13.48 -7.18 -19.68
CA LEU A 530 -14.27 -8.37 -19.32
C LEU A 530 -15.47 -8.62 -20.26
N ASN A 531 -15.89 -7.62 -21.03
CA ASN A 531 -16.88 -7.72 -22.09
C ASN A 531 -16.25 -8.06 -23.46
N GLY A 532 -14.97 -8.46 -23.51
CA GLY A 532 -14.26 -8.86 -24.72
C GLY A 532 -13.65 -7.71 -25.55
N GLU A 533 -13.67 -6.47 -25.07
CA GLU A 533 -13.05 -5.35 -25.78
C GLU A 533 -11.51 -5.49 -25.77
N LYS A 534 -10.93 -5.71 -26.95
CA LYS A 534 -9.49 -6.01 -27.12
C LYS A 534 -8.62 -4.77 -26.94
N GLY A 535 -7.43 -4.96 -26.35
CA GLY A 535 -6.43 -3.92 -26.16
C GLY A 535 -5.69 -4.04 -24.82
N PRO A 536 -4.92 -3.02 -24.41
CA PRO A 536 -3.95 -3.12 -23.31
C PRO A 536 -4.52 -3.54 -21.95
N ALA A 537 -5.81 -3.32 -21.71
CA ALA A 537 -6.50 -3.81 -20.52
C ALA A 537 -6.74 -5.32 -20.60
N TYR A 538 -7.39 -5.78 -21.67
CA TYR A 538 -7.64 -7.19 -21.98
C TYR A 538 -6.35 -8.02 -22.00
N ASP A 539 -5.34 -7.55 -22.74
CA ASP A 539 -4.07 -8.28 -22.94
C ASP A 539 -3.35 -8.52 -21.60
N ARG A 540 -3.37 -7.53 -20.70
CA ARG A 540 -2.80 -7.66 -19.36
C ARG A 540 -3.59 -8.60 -18.46
N ILE A 541 -4.92 -8.65 -18.57
CA ILE A 541 -5.73 -9.60 -17.78
C ILE A 541 -5.41 -11.03 -18.22
N VAL A 542 -5.43 -11.30 -19.54
CA VAL A 542 -5.13 -12.63 -20.10
C VAL A 542 -3.70 -13.06 -19.79
N LEU A 543 -2.70 -12.21 -20.03
CA LEU A 543 -1.29 -12.48 -19.70
C LEU A 543 -1.12 -12.86 -18.22
N ASN A 544 -1.74 -12.10 -17.32
CA ASN A 544 -1.57 -12.33 -15.88
C ASN A 544 -2.31 -13.56 -15.37
N ALA A 545 -3.53 -13.82 -15.83
CA ALA A 545 -4.24 -15.06 -15.49
C ALA A 545 -3.44 -16.28 -15.97
N ALA A 546 -3.04 -16.30 -17.25
CA ALA A 546 -2.25 -17.38 -17.82
C ALA A 546 -0.92 -17.61 -17.09
N MET A 547 -0.19 -16.54 -16.73
CA MET A 547 1.13 -16.66 -16.10
C MET A 547 1.08 -16.95 -14.60
N VAL A 548 0.07 -16.50 -13.86
CA VAL A 548 -0.15 -17.00 -12.50
C VAL A 548 -0.37 -18.52 -12.54
N ASP A 549 -1.19 -18.99 -13.47
CA ASP A 549 -1.65 -20.37 -13.52
C ASP A 549 -0.55 -21.33 -14.04
N HIS A 550 0.18 -20.92 -15.09
CA HIS A 550 1.27 -21.70 -15.66
C HIS A 550 2.48 -21.81 -14.69
N LEU A 551 2.87 -20.69 -14.07
CA LEU A 551 4.02 -20.69 -13.13
C LEU A 551 3.72 -21.52 -11.89
N LEU A 552 2.52 -21.36 -11.29
CA LEU A 552 2.10 -22.21 -10.18
C LEU A 552 1.87 -23.66 -10.61
N GLY A 553 1.68 -23.94 -11.91
CA GLY A 553 1.45 -25.28 -12.44
C GLY A 553 0.06 -25.79 -12.10
N CYS A 554 -0.96 -25.05 -12.52
CA CYS A 554 -2.37 -25.35 -12.32
C CYS A 554 -2.90 -26.36 -13.35
N ASP A 555 -3.95 -27.08 -13.00
CA ASP A 555 -4.51 -28.12 -13.86
C ASP A 555 -5.10 -27.48 -15.13
N GLY A 556 -4.70 -27.97 -16.31
CA GLY A 556 -5.03 -27.35 -17.60
C GLY A 556 -4.18 -26.12 -17.97
N ALA A 557 -3.18 -25.75 -17.17
CA ALA A 557 -2.22 -24.65 -17.44
C ALA A 557 -0.77 -25.13 -17.62
N ALA A 558 -0.54 -26.44 -17.73
CA ALA A 558 0.80 -27.03 -17.90
C ALA A 558 1.51 -26.55 -19.18
N ASP A 559 0.74 -26.26 -20.25
CA ASP A 559 1.19 -25.47 -21.39
C ASP A 559 0.68 -24.01 -21.25
N ILE A 560 1.59 -23.09 -21.55
CA ILE A 560 1.40 -21.64 -21.60
C ILE A 560 0.30 -21.26 -22.59
N SER A 561 0.28 -21.87 -23.78
CA SER A 561 -0.67 -21.54 -24.85
C SER A 561 -2.10 -21.84 -24.41
N SER A 562 -2.30 -23.02 -23.82
CA SER A 562 -3.54 -23.49 -23.20
C SER A 562 -3.99 -22.61 -22.03
N ALA A 563 -3.03 -22.13 -21.21
CA ALA A 563 -3.31 -21.19 -20.12
C ALA A 563 -3.77 -19.80 -20.62
N ILE A 564 -3.23 -19.34 -21.75
CA ILE A 564 -3.72 -18.13 -22.44
C ILE A 564 -5.11 -18.36 -23.02
N ASP A 565 -5.33 -19.44 -23.75
CA ASP A 565 -6.59 -19.63 -24.49
C ASP A 565 -7.79 -19.88 -23.55
N ARG A 566 -7.59 -20.55 -22.41
CA ARG A 566 -8.65 -20.64 -21.37
C ARG A 566 -8.99 -19.28 -20.74
N ALA A 567 -8.00 -18.39 -20.58
CA ALA A 567 -8.22 -17.04 -20.06
C ALA A 567 -8.89 -16.13 -21.09
N LYS A 568 -8.60 -16.28 -22.40
CA LYS A 568 -9.35 -15.64 -23.49
C LYS A 568 -10.81 -16.12 -23.50
N GLU A 569 -11.05 -17.43 -23.51
CA GLU A 569 -12.39 -18.04 -23.53
C GLU A 569 -13.24 -17.61 -22.33
N ALA A 570 -12.66 -17.52 -21.12
CA ALA A 570 -13.36 -17.02 -19.94
C ALA A 570 -13.89 -15.58 -20.09
N ILE A 571 -13.19 -14.73 -20.83
CA ILE A 571 -13.59 -13.35 -21.13
C ILE A 571 -14.55 -13.31 -22.32
N ASP A 572 -14.16 -13.88 -23.46
CA ASP A 572 -14.84 -13.74 -24.76
C ASP A 572 -16.22 -14.43 -24.79
N SER A 573 -16.43 -15.46 -23.97
CA SER A 573 -17.75 -16.06 -23.75
C SER A 573 -18.65 -15.28 -22.79
N GLY A 574 -18.20 -14.13 -22.28
CA GLY A 574 -18.92 -13.27 -21.32
C GLY A 574 -19.03 -13.84 -19.91
N LYS A 575 -18.44 -15.01 -19.62
CA LYS A 575 -18.49 -15.66 -18.29
C LYS A 575 -17.89 -14.75 -17.21
N ALA A 576 -16.74 -14.13 -17.50
CA ALA A 576 -16.06 -13.23 -16.57
C ALA A 576 -16.90 -11.99 -16.20
N LEU A 577 -17.55 -11.34 -17.17
CA LEU A 577 -18.45 -10.21 -16.90
C LEU A 577 -19.68 -10.65 -16.07
N ASN A 578 -20.28 -11.80 -16.40
CA ASN A 578 -21.39 -12.34 -15.62
C ASN A 578 -20.98 -12.65 -14.17
N LYS A 579 -19.78 -13.20 -13.97
CA LYS A 579 -19.27 -13.56 -12.64
C LYS A 579 -19.07 -12.35 -11.72
N ILE A 580 -18.45 -11.26 -12.20
CA ILE A 580 -18.30 -10.05 -11.37
C ILE A 580 -19.66 -9.41 -11.05
N LEU A 581 -20.60 -9.40 -11.99
CA LEU A 581 -21.97 -8.94 -11.76
C LEU A 581 -22.74 -9.83 -10.77
N ASN A 582 -22.49 -11.14 -10.76
CA ASN A 582 -23.09 -12.06 -9.80
C ASN A 582 -22.49 -11.89 -8.39
N TYR A 583 -21.17 -11.78 -8.26
CA TYR A 583 -20.50 -11.43 -7.00
C TYR A 583 -21.09 -10.16 -6.36
N ILE A 584 -21.32 -9.11 -7.14
CA ILE A 584 -21.96 -7.87 -6.67
C ILE A 584 -23.39 -8.17 -6.16
N LYS A 585 -24.23 -8.83 -6.96
CA LYS A 585 -25.62 -9.18 -6.59
C LYS A 585 -25.70 -10.12 -5.38
N ILE A 586 -24.70 -10.98 -5.16
CA ILE A 586 -24.63 -11.92 -4.04
C ILE A 586 -24.23 -11.16 -2.78
N THR A 587 -23.11 -10.43 -2.80
CA THR A 587 -22.62 -9.67 -1.64
C THR A 587 -23.62 -8.60 -1.19
N HIS A 588 -24.25 -7.87 -2.11
CA HIS A 588 -25.29 -6.88 -1.80
C HIS A 588 -26.51 -7.46 -1.05
N LYS A 589 -26.76 -8.77 -1.14
CA LYS A 589 -27.84 -9.45 -0.38
C LYS A 589 -27.38 -9.97 0.98
N LEU A 590 -26.08 -9.97 1.27
CA LEU A 590 -25.54 -10.36 2.57
C LEU A 590 -25.75 -9.23 3.56
N LYS A 591 -26.50 -9.55 4.62
CA LYS A 591 -26.70 -8.74 5.82
C LYS A 591 -25.80 -9.24 6.94
#